data_AF-A0AAE1RGV1-F1
#
_entry.id   AF-A0AAE1RGV1-F1
#
_cell.length_a   1.000
_cell.length_b   1.000
_cell.length_c   1.000
_cell.angle_alpha   90.00
_cell.angle_beta   90.00
_cell.angle_gamma   90.00
#
_symmetry.space_group_name_H-M   'P 1'
#
loop_
_entity.id
_entity.type
_entity.pdbx_description
1 polymer ?
#
loop_
_entity_poly.entity_id
_entity_poly.type
_entity_poly.pdbx_seq_one_letter_code
_entity_poly.pdbx_strand_id
1 'polypeptide(L)'
;MAHLQLSVTVEDIQALGISSDAAAQLHRKLTEIVATYGANAIKTWQHISQDLLTPDLPFSFHQMMYYGCYIHYGPDPPAWLPDPESAKLTNIGKLLERRGKELLGSRYKDPISSFSDFQEFSVSNLEVCWKIVFEEMNISFSVSPECILRESPLHPGGTCTKLTLEELRSAVWRVAYSIDTLGLEKGSAIAIDMPMDVNSVVIYLAIVIAGYVVVSFADSFAPTEISTRLMISKAKAIFTQEVEYIGVELPAEAFTNILFSSGTTGEPKAIPWTATTPLRAAADGWSHLNIGKGDVVAWPTNLGWMMGPLLVYCTLLNGATMALYNGSPLGSGFAKFVQDAKVTMLGVVPSIVRTWKSIDCAAVYDWSSICHFASTGEASGVDESLWLMGRAHYKPVIEICGGTEIGGGFIAGMPACNGKVLRRHGDVFERTSRGYYRAHGRADDTMNLGGVKVSSVEIEKVCNAVDESILETAAVAVPPPGGGPDKLVIAVVFKDFEGSGQFESIEGFVQLSFAEEIESSIQGFTYCSPSLPRTATNKVMRRALRQQFSQIGSKL
;
A
#
# COMPACT_ATOMS: atom_id res chain seq x y z
N MET A 1 -7.05 36.02 -22.69
CA MET A 1 -6.60 35.13 -21.60
C MET A 1 -6.08 36.04 -20.50
N ALA A 2 -6.67 36.01 -19.30
CA ALA A 2 -6.15 36.80 -18.19
C ALA A 2 -4.77 36.23 -17.82
N HIS A 3 -3.74 37.06 -17.82
CA HIS A 3 -2.45 36.69 -17.22
C HIS A 3 -2.69 36.39 -15.75
N LEU A 4 -2.16 35.28 -15.26
CA LEU A 4 -2.25 34.89 -13.86
C LEU A 4 -1.45 35.93 -13.06
N GLN A 5 -2.14 36.88 -12.43
CA GLN A 5 -1.51 37.86 -11.55
C GLN A 5 -1.30 37.20 -10.19
N LEU A 6 -0.24 36.41 -10.09
CA LEU A 6 0.31 36.02 -8.79
C LEU A 6 0.88 37.28 -8.13
N SER A 7 0.06 38.01 -7.38
CA SER A 7 0.38 39.33 -6.80
C SER A 7 1.09 39.20 -5.45
N VAL A 8 2.25 38.53 -5.44
CA VAL A 8 3.07 38.37 -4.23
C VAL A 8 4.16 39.44 -4.24
N THR A 9 4.21 40.28 -3.21
CA THR A 9 5.22 41.33 -3.03
C THR A 9 6.42 40.86 -2.21
N VAL A 10 7.51 41.62 -2.16
CA VAL A 10 8.66 41.30 -1.30
C VAL A 10 8.26 41.35 0.16
N GLU A 11 7.41 42.32 0.53
CA GLU A 11 6.86 42.52 1.86
C GLU A 11 6.03 41.31 2.31
N ASP A 12 5.22 40.73 1.42
CA ASP A 12 4.45 39.51 1.71
C ASP A 12 5.38 38.33 2.04
N ILE A 13 6.49 38.17 1.31
CA ILE A 13 7.48 37.11 1.57
C ILE A 13 8.21 37.34 2.90
N GLN A 14 8.56 38.59 3.21
CA GLN A 14 9.19 38.95 4.48
C GLN A 14 8.27 38.69 5.68
N ALA A 15 6.96 38.90 5.52
CA ALA A 15 5.97 38.65 6.56
C ALA A 15 5.94 37.17 7.02
N LEU A 16 6.46 36.25 6.20
CA LEU A 16 6.59 34.83 6.52
C LEU A 16 7.87 34.48 7.30
N GLY A 17 8.63 35.48 7.74
CA GLY A 17 9.87 35.30 8.50
C GLY A 17 11.11 35.08 7.63
N ILE A 18 11.02 35.30 6.32
CA ILE A 18 12.15 35.19 5.38
C ILE A 18 12.95 36.50 5.40
N SER A 19 14.28 36.40 5.50
CA SER A 19 15.17 37.57 5.52
C SER A 19 15.00 38.47 4.28
N SER A 20 15.23 39.77 4.43
CA SER A 20 15.01 40.74 3.34
C SER A 20 15.76 40.39 2.05
N ASP A 21 17.03 39.97 2.16
CA ASP A 21 17.84 39.60 0.98
C ASP A 21 17.31 38.34 0.30
N ALA A 22 16.94 37.32 1.07
CA ALA A 22 16.34 36.09 0.54
C ALA A 22 14.97 36.36 -0.10
N ALA A 23 14.14 37.19 0.54
CA ALA A 23 12.83 37.58 0.03
C ALA A 23 12.94 38.30 -1.33
N ALA A 24 13.89 39.23 -1.47
CA ALA A 24 14.14 39.93 -2.73
C ALA A 24 14.63 38.98 -3.84
N GLN A 25 15.45 37.98 -3.51
CA GLN A 25 15.91 36.97 -4.47
C GLN A 25 14.78 36.04 -4.90
N LEU A 26 13.97 35.54 -3.96
CA LEU A 26 12.81 34.69 -4.23
C LEU A 26 11.79 35.43 -5.10
N HIS A 27 11.47 36.68 -4.76
CA HIS A 27 10.56 37.52 -5.56
C HIS A 27 11.06 37.72 -6.99
N ARG A 28 12.38 37.94 -7.18
CA ARG A 28 12.97 38.09 -8.52
C ARG A 28 12.78 36.81 -9.37
N LYS A 29 13.15 35.65 -8.81
CA LYS A 29 12.95 34.35 -9.48
C LYS A 29 11.47 34.10 -9.78
N LEU A 30 10.59 34.39 -8.81
CA LEU A 30 9.15 34.25 -8.98
C LEU A 30 8.63 35.12 -10.13
N THR A 31 9.10 36.37 -10.23
CA THR A 31 8.75 37.29 -11.32
C THR A 31 9.17 36.75 -12.67
N GLU A 32 10.37 36.15 -12.77
CA GLU A 32 10.86 35.52 -14.01
C GLU A 32 10.00 34.30 -14.43
N ILE A 33 9.64 33.45 -13.46
CA ILE A 33 8.77 32.28 -13.69
C ILE A 33 7.39 32.75 -14.16
N VAL A 34 6.77 33.72 -13.46
CA VAL A 34 5.44 34.23 -13.79
C VAL A 34 5.44 34.96 -15.15
N ALA A 35 6.48 35.73 -15.45
CA ALA A 35 6.62 36.40 -16.75
C ALA A 35 6.68 35.38 -17.91
N THR A 36 7.31 34.23 -17.68
CA THR A 36 7.51 33.21 -18.72
C THR A 36 6.31 32.26 -18.84
N TYR A 37 5.76 31.80 -17.72
CA TYR A 37 4.78 30.71 -17.68
C TYR A 37 3.40 31.12 -17.18
N GLY A 38 3.23 32.35 -16.68
CA GLY A 38 2.01 32.86 -16.02
C GLY A 38 0.72 32.85 -16.85
N ALA A 39 0.73 32.41 -18.11
CA ALA A 39 -0.49 32.10 -18.84
C ALA A 39 -1.02 30.68 -18.56
N ASN A 40 -0.22 29.82 -17.92
CA ASN A 40 -0.52 28.40 -17.67
C ASN A 40 -0.17 28.02 -16.22
N ALA A 41 -1.18 28.00 -15.35
CA ALA A 41 -1.08 27.63 -13.94
C ALA A 41 -0.28 26.34 -13.69
N ILE A 42 -0.48 25.30 -14.51
CA ILE A 42 0.24 24.02 -14.36
C ILE A 42 1.74 24.22 -14.57
N LYS A 43 2.13 24.87 -15.67
CA LYS A 43 3.55 25.09 -15.98
C LYS A 43 4.20 26.05 -14.98
N THR A 44 3.48 27.08 -14.56
CA THR A 44 3.94 27.99 -13.51
C THR A 44 4.22 27.22 -12.23
N TRP A 45 3.31 26.36 -11.78
CA TRP A 45 3.50 25.55 -10.58
C TRP A 45 4.66 24.56 -10.70
N GLN A 46 4.85 23.92 -11.86
CA GLN A 46 5.98 23.02 -12.10
C GLN A 46 7.31 23.74 -11.89
N HIS A 47 7.48 24.94 -12.45
CA HIS A 47 8.71 25.73 -12.27
C HIS A 47 8.85 26.30 -10.86
N ILE A 48 7.75 26.73 -10.21
CA ILE A 48 7.80 27.15 -8.81
C ILE A 48 8.28 26.00 -7.91
N SER A 49 7.67 24.83 -8.03
CA SER A 49 7.99 23.67 -7.19
C SER A 49 9.38 23.09 -7.43
N GLN A 50 9.93 23.22 -8.64
CA GLN A 50 11.26 22.70 -9.00
C GLN A 50 12.40 23.71 -8.80
N ASP A 51 12.18 24.98 -9.15
CA ASP A 51 13.25 25.98 -9.28
C ASP A 51 13.26 27.04 -8.16
N LEU A 52 12.13 27.20 -7.46
CA LEU A 52 11.94 28.22 -6.42
C LEU A 52 11.87 27.63 -5.02
N LEU A 53 11.09 26.55 -4.82
CA LEU A 53 10.80 26.00 -3.50
C LEU A 53 11.87 25.02 -3.01
N THR A 54 12.27 25.15 -1.75
CA THR A 54 13.26 24.29 -1.09
C THR A 54 12.77 23.87 0.30
N PRO A 55 13.20 22.72 0.85
CA PRO A 55 12.71 22.23 2.15
C PRO A 55 12.98 23.20 3.32
N ASP A 56 14.01 24.03 3.25
CA ASP A 56 14.38 24.99 4.30
C ASP A 56 13.46 26.21 4.38
N LEU A 57 12.63 26.45 3.36
CA LEU A 57 11.68 27.57 3.39
C LEU A 57 10.48 27.28 4.32
N PRO A 58 9.91 28.32 4.97
CA PRO A 58 8.72 28.17 5.79
C PRO A 58 7.55 27.59 4.99
N PHE A 59 6.85 26.58 5.51
CA PHE A 59 5.75 25.93 4.79
C PHE A 59 4.63 26.90 4.36
N SER A 60 4.41 27.98 5.11
CA SER A 60 3.49 29.06 4.72
C SER A 60 3.85 29.69 3.37
N PHE A 61 5.13 29.75 3.01
CA PHE A 61 5.58 30.21 1.69
C PHE A 61 5.20 29.20 0.60
N HIS A 62 5.32 27.91 0.87
CA HIS A 62 4.87 26.85 -0.05
C HIS A 62 3.36 26.92 -0.29
N GLN A 63 2.56 27.12 0.76
CA GLN A 63 1.11 27.30 0.65
C GLN A 63 0.77 28.56 -0.16
N MET A 64 1.41 29.70 0.15
CA MET A 64 1.20 30.96 -0.58
C MET A 64 1.47 30.79 -2.08
N MET A 65 2.56 30.11 -2.43
CA MET A 65 2.89 29.82 -3.83
C MET A 65 1.86 28.90 -4.50
N TYR A 66 1.46 27.81 -3.84
CA TYR A 66 0.51 26.85 -4.40
C TYR A 66 -0.87 27.47 -4.62
N TYR A 67 -1.46 28.04 -3.57
CA TYR A 67 -2.81 28.61 -3.63
C TYR A 67 -2.86 29.84 -4.52
N GLY A 68 -1.83 30.68 -4.50
CA GLY A 68 -1.73 31.79 -5.43
C GLY A 68 -1.68 31.32 -6.88
N CYS A 69 -0.87 30.29 -7.19
CA CYS A 69 -0.72 29.78 -8.56
C CYS A 69 -2.03 29.19 -9.11
N TYR A 70 -2.87 28.66 -8.23
CA TYR A 70 -4.12 27.99 -8.60
C TYR A 70 -5.40 28.76 -8.24
N ILE A 71 -5.31 30.03 -7.83
CA ILE A 71 -6.44 30.85 -7.36
C ILE A 71 -7.62 30.93 -8.36
N HIS A 72 -7.35 30.77 -9.65
CA HIS A 72 -8.36 30.79 -10.73
C HIS A 72 -8.47 29.45 -11.49
N TYR A 73 -7.92 28.37 -10.96
CA TYR A 73 -7.87 27.07 -11.64
C TYR A 73 -9.20 26.32 -11.61
N GLY A 74 -10.10 26.71 -10.70
CA GLY A 74 -11.32 25.97 -10.37
C GLY A 74 -11.06 24.87 -9.33
N PRO A 75 -12.02 23.96 -9.12
CA PRO A 75 -11.86 22.86 -8.17
C PRO A 75 -10.73 21.93 -8.59
N ASP A 76 -10.08 21.30 -7.61
CA ASP A 76 -9.04 20.28 -7.77
C ASP A 76 -7.78 20.71 -8.52
N PRO A 77 -7.05 21.72 -8.02
CA PRO A 77 -5.70 21.94 -8.50
C PRO A 77 -4.81 20.71 -8.25
N PRO A 78 -3.99 20.30 -9.23
CA PRO A 78 -3.08 19.19 -9.05
C PRO A 78 -1.91 19.61 -8.16
N ALA A 79 -1.67 18.89 -7.08
CA ALA A 79 -0.48 19.07 -6.24
C ALA A 79 0.82 18.73 -7.01
N TRP A 80 0.72 17.79 -7.95
CA TRP A 80 1.84 17.31 -8.76
C TRP A 80 1.36 16.85 -10.13
N LEU A 81 2.22 17.01 -11.14
CA LEU A 81 2.02 16.44 -12.47
C LEU A 81 3.32 15.82 -12.99
N PRO A 82 3.26 14.65 -13.63
CA PRO A 82 4.43 14.03 -14.20
C PRO A 82 4.97 14.90 -15.35
N ASP A 83 6.28 15.11 -15.36
CA ASP A 83 6.95 15.60 -16.55
C ASP A 83 7.19 14.44 -17.55
N PRO A 84 7.15 14.70 -18.86
CA PRO A 84 7.29 13.66 -19.88
C PRO A 84 8.59 12.84 -19.80
N GLU A 85 9.69 13.45 -19.36
CA GLU A 85 10.98 12.77 -19.31
C GLU A 85 11.05 11.83 -18.11
N SER A 86 10.63 12.26 -16.92
CA SER A 86 10.51 11.39 -15.75
C SER A 86 9.49 10.28 -15.96
N ALA A 87 8.38 10.54 -16.65
CA ALA A 87 7.38 9.52 -16.94
C ALA A 87 7.97 8.35 -17.74
N LYS A 88 8.83 8.61 -18.73
CA LYS A 88 9.55 7.58 -19.51
C LYS A 88 10.51 6.74 -18.67
N LEU A 89 10.98 7.26 -17.52
CA LEU A 89 11.89 6.54 -16.64
C LEU A 89 11.17 5.59 -15.68
N THR A 90 9.86 5.70 -15.54
CA THR A 90 9.05 4.74 -14.76
C THR A 90 9.03 3.36 -15.43
N ASN A 91 8.72 2.31 -14.68
CA ASN A 91 8.62 0.95 -15.18
C ASN A 91 7.57 0.83 -16.30
N ILE A 92 6.38 1.41 -16.09
CA ILE A 92 5.34 1.48 -17.14
C ILE A 92 5.77 2.40 -18.29
N GLY A 93 6.44 3.51 -18.00
CA GLY A 93 7.01 4.39 -19.02
C GLY A 93 7.97 3.67 -19.95
N LYS A 94 8.94 2.95 -19.38
CA LYS A 94 9.91 2.12 -20.11
C LYS A 94 9.22 1.00 -20.90
N LEU A 95 8.21 0.35 -20.31
CA LEU A 95 7.40 -0.65 -21.01
C LEU A 95 6.72 -0.03 -22.24
N LEU A 96 6.08 1.13 -22.08
CA LEU A 96 5.38 1.82 -23.16
C LEU A 96 6.35 2.36 -24.22
N GLU A 97 7.53 2.87 -23.84
CA GLU A 97 8.56 3.28 -24.80
C GLU A 97 9.03 2.10 -25.67
N ARG A 98 9.18 0.91 -25.08
CA ARG A 98 9.62 -0.30 -25.79
C ARG A 98 8.51 -0.96 -26.61
N ARG A 99 7.30 -1.07 -26.04
CA ARG A 99 6.21 -1.92 -26.55
C ARG A 99 4.92 -1.17 -26.85
N GLY A 100 4.84 0.14 -26.60
CA GLY A 100 3.60 0.91 -26.78
C GLY A 100 3.03 0.81 -28.21
N LYS A 101 3.89 0.85 -29.23
CA LYS A 101 3.48 0.64 -30.64
C LYS A 101 3.00 -0.78 -30.94
N GLU A 102 3.59 -1.79 -30.29
CA GLU A 102 3.14 -3.19 -30.38
C GLU A 102 1.75 -3.34 -29.75
N LEU A 103 1.54 -2.75 -28.58
CA LEU A 103 0.32 -2.91 -27.79
C LEU A 103 -0.85 -2.07 -28.32
N LEU A 104 -0.60 -0.84 -28.76
CA LEU A 104 -1.64 0.13 -29.09
C LEU A 104 -1.65 0.56 -30.57
N GLY A 105 -0.68 0.10 -31.37
CA GLY A 105 -0.56 0.44 -32.78
C GLY A 105 -0.40 1.96 -33.00
N SER A 106 -1.18 2.51 -33.92
CA SER A 106 -1.17 3.94 -34.24
C SER A 106 -1.75 4.85 -33.16
N ARG A 107 -2.40 4.28 -32.12
CA ARG A 107 -2.90 5.06 -30.97
C ARG A 107 -1.77 5.47 -30.03
N TYR A 108 -0.66 4.74 -30.03
CA TYR A 108 0.49 5.09 -29.19
C TYR A 108 1.18 6.37 -29.66
N LYS A 109 1.41 7.29 -28.73
CA LYS A 109 2.12 8.56 -28.94
C LYS A 109 3.30 8.69 -27.98
N ASP A 110 3.00 8.67 -26.69
CA ASP A 110 3.96 8.77 -25.60
C ASP A 110 3.37 8.12 -24.33
N PRO A 111 4.18 7.82 -23.30
CA PRO A 111 3.71 7.11 -22.12
C PRO A 111 2.60 7.83 -21.33
N ILE A 112 2.56 9.16 -21.34
CA ILE A 112 1.56 9.93 -20.60
C ILE A 112 0.26 9.97 -21.40
N SER A 113 0.30 10.46 -22.64
CA SER A 113 -0.92 10.69 -23.42
C SER A 113 -1.60 9.39 -23.86
N SER A 114 -0.86 8.29 -23.95
CA SER A 114 -1.40 6.97 -24.27
C SER A 114 -1.71 6.09 -23.06
N PHE A 115 -1.54 6.59 -21.82
CA PHE A 115 -1.78 5.77 -20.62
C PHE A 115 -3.23 5.28 -20.52
N SER A 116 -4.21 6.10 -20.89
CA SER A 116 -5.62 5.68 -20.88
C SER A 116 -5.92 4.58 -21.91
N ASP A 117 -5.31 4.65 -23.10
CA ASP A 117 -5.42 3.58 -24.10
C ASP A 117 -4.74 2.30 -23.61
N PHE A 118 -3.60 2.41 -22.92
CA PHE A 118 -2.94 1.27 -22.27
C PHE A 118 -3.79 0.67 -21.15
N GLN A 119 -4.45 1.50 -20.35
CA GLN A 119 -5.37 1.03 -19.32
C GLN A 119 -6.53 0.25 -19.94
N GLU A 120 -7.16 0.76 -21.00
CA GLU A 120 -8.19 0.05 -21.75
C GLU A 120 -7.66 -1.30 -22.27
N PHE A 121 -6.49 -1.29 -22.91
CA PHE A 121 -5.83 -2.51 -23.40
C PHE A 121 -5.61 -3.53 -22.28
N SER A 122 -5.11 -3.10 -21.11
CA SER A 122 -4.82 -3.97 -19.97
C SER A 122 -6.05 -4.71 -19.44
N VAL A 123 -7.21 -4.07 -19.50
CA VAL A 123 -8.49 -4.64 -19.06
C VAL A 123 -9.09 -5.55 -20.14
N SER A 124 -8.95 -5.21 -21.42
CA SER A 124 -9.49 -6.01 -22.52
C SER A 124 -8.62 -7.21 -22.90
N ASN A 125 -7.32 -7.19 -22.57
CA ASN A 125 -6.34 -8.21 -22.98
C ASN A 125 -5.59 -8.78 -21.78
N LEU A 126 -6.32 -9.20 -20.75
CA LEU A 126 -5.75 -9.61 -19.47
C LEU A 126 -4.66 -10.70 -19.58
N GLU A 127 -4.87 -11.74 -20.40
CA GLU A 127 -3.89 -12.81 -20.64
C GLU A 127 -2.54 -12.26 -21.13
N VAL A 128 -2.60 -11.39 -22.15
CA VAL A 128 -1.41 -10.76 -22.71
C VAL A 128 -0.79 -9.82 -21.68
N CYS A 129 -1.60 -8.97 -21.06
CA CYS A 129 -1.12 -7.97 -20.11
C CYS A 129 -0.39 -8.61 -18.92
N TRP A 130 -0.96 -9.64 -18.30
CA TRP A 130 -0.33 -10.31 -17.17
C TRP A 130 0.92 -11.08 -17.55
N LYS A 131 0.94 -11.72 -18.72
CA LYS A 131 2.15 -12.36 -19.23
C LYS A 131 3.29 -11.35 -19.35
N ILE A 132 3.02 -10.18 -19.91
CA ILE A 132 4.00 -9.08 -20.03
C ILE A 132 4.47 -8.63 -18.64
N VAL A 133 3.56 -8.44 -17.68
CA VAL A 133 3.91 -8.02 -16.32
C VAL A 133 4.83 -9.06 -15.65
N PHE A 134 4.56 -10.35 -15.80
CA PHE A 134 5.43 -11.41 -15.25
C PHE A 134 6.79 -11.46 -15.95
N GLU A 135 6.85 -11.25 -17.27
CA GLU A 135 8.10 -11.12 -18.01
C GLU A 135 8.94 -9.93 -17.50
N GLU A 136 8.32 -8.77 -17.33
CA GLU A 136 8.99 -7.55 -16.86
C GLU A 136 9.50 -7.65 -15.41
N MET A 137 8.77 -8.37 -14.55
CA MET A 137 9.20 -8.69 -13.18
C MET A 137 10.21 -9.86 -13.12
N ASN A 138 10.51 -10.51 -14.24
CA ASN A 138 11.36 -11.72 -14.30
C ASN A 138 10.83 -12.88 -13.43
N ILE A 139 9.51 -13.06 -13.35
CA ILE A 139 8.91 -14.18 -12.63
C ILE A 139 9.17 -15.49 -13.39
N SER A 140 9.82 -16.44 -12.74
CA SER A 140 10.02 -17.79 -13.25
C SER A 140 9.05 -18.77 -12.58
N PHE A 141 8.32 -19.54 -13.38
CA PHE A 141 7.49 -20.64 -12.91
C PHE A 141 8.24 -21.97 -13.11
N SER A 142 8.24 -22.84 -12.09
CA SER A 142 8.83 -24.18 -12.22
C SER A 142 8.06 -25.01 -13.26
N VAL A 143 6.74 -24.85 -13.30
CA VAL A 143 5.86 -25.31 -14.37
C VAL A 143 5.15 -24.08 -14.96
N SER A 144 5.38 -23.80 -16.23
CA SER A 144 4.73 -22.67 -16.91
C SER A 144 3.21 -22.86 -16.93
N PRO A 145 2.42 -21.82 -16.59
CA PRO A 145 0.96 -21.93 -16.61
C PRO A 145 0.43 -22.10 -18.05
N GLU A 146 -0.57 -22.95 -18.22
CA GLU A 146 -1.25 -23.15 -19.53
C GLU A 146 -2.07 -21.92 -19.93
N CYS A 147 -2.59 -21.18 -18.95
CA CYS A 147 -3.28 -19.90 -19.09
C CYS A 147 -3.08 -19.05 -17.83
N ILE A 148 -3.15 -17.73 -17.94
CA ILE A 148 -3.04 -16.84 -16.78
C ILE A 148 -4.36 -16.71 -16.03
N LEU A 149 -5.49 -16.78 -16.76
CA LEU A 149 -6.83 -16.71 -16.21
C LEU A 149 -7.53 -18.05 -16.34
N ARG A 150 -8.04 -18.56 -15.21
CA ARG A 150 -8.88 -19.75 -15.17
C ARG A 150 -10.10 -19.48 -14.29
N GLU A 151 -11.30 -19.74 -14.81
CA GLU A 151 -12.48 -19.83 -13.95
C GLU A 151 -12.42 -21.17 -13.20
N SER A 152 -12.25 -21.12 -11.87
CA SER A 152 -12.14 -22.33 -11.04
C SER A 152 -13.24 -22.39 -9.97
N PRO A 153 -14.06 -23.46 -9.93
CA PRO A 153 -14.98 -23.72 -8.83
C PRO A 153 -14.31 -24.56 -7.72
N LEU A 154 -13.84 -23.90 -6.64
CA LEU A 154 -13.58 -24.42 -5.26
C LEU A 154 -12.34 -25.30 -4.92
N HIS A 155 -12.00 -25.23 -3.61
CA HIS A 155 -10.92 -25.83 -2.76
C HIS A 155 -10.91 -27.38 -2.60
N PRO A 156 -10.11 -27.99 -1.68
CA PRO A 156 -8.63 -28.07 -1.57
C PRO A 156 -8.13 -29.54 -1.63
N GLY A 157 -6.87 -29.77 -1.99
CA GLY A 157 -6.24 -31.09 -1.78
C GLY A 157 -4.88 -31.23 -2.45
N GLY A 158 -3.90 -31.74 -1.71
CA GLY A 158 -2.52 -31.93 -2.16
C GLY A 158 -2.36 -32.88 -3.35
N THR A 159 -1.16 -32.88 -3.92
CA THR A 159 -0.77 -33.68 -5.08
C THR A 159 -0.61 -35.17 -4.74
N CYS A 160 -1.11 -36.03 -5.62
CA CYS A 160 -0.98 -37.49 -5.54
C CYS A 160 0.06 -37.96 -6.56
N THR A 161 1.15 -38.55 -6.08
CA THR A 161 2.17 -39.18 -6.92
C THR A 161 1.82 -40.65 -7.16
N LYS A 162 1.91 -41.12 -8.41
CA LYS A 162 1.64 -42.51 -8.80
C LYS A 162 2.84 -43.10 -9.53
N LEU A 163 3.16 -44.36 -9.26
CA LEU A 163 4.09 -45.18 -10.03
C LEU A 163 3.43 -46.50 -10.38
N THR A 164 3.69 -46.98 -11.59
CA THR A 164 3.44 -48.37 -11.97
C THR A 164 4.50 -49.28 -11.36
N LEU A 165 4.23 -50.59 -11.29
CA LEU A 165 5.20 -51.58 -10.79
C LEU A 165 6.47 -51.65 -11.65
N GLU A 166 6.37 -51.38 -12.95
CA GLU A 166 7.51 -51.36 -13.87
C GLU A 166 8.43 -50.16 -13.62
N GLU A 167 7.86 -48.97 -13.41
CA GLU A 167 8.61 -47.75 -13.07
C GLU A 167 9.26 -47.89 -11.69
N LEU A 168 8.53 -48.41 -10.70
CA LEU A 168 9.08 -48.70 -9.38
C LEU A 168 10.26 -49.65 -9.47
N ARG A 169 10.10 -50.78 -10.20
CA ARG A 169 11.18 -51.75 -10.41
C ARG A 169 12.39 -51.11 -11.08
N SER A 170 12.18 -50.31 -12.11
CA SER A 170 13.26 -49.64 -12.85
C SER A 170 14.05 -48.66 -11.96
N ALA A 171 13.35 -47.90 -11.12
CA ALA A 171 13.96 -46.99 -10.15
C ALA A 171 14.75 -47.75 -9.08
N VAL A 172 14.18 -48.85 -8.53
CA VAL A 172 14.83 -49.72 -7.54
C VAL A 172 16.14 -50.30 -8.10
N TRP A 173 16.13 -50.81 -9.33
CA TRP A 173 17.35 -51.35 -9.96
C TRP A 173 18.41 -50.28 -10.14
N ARG A 174 18.03 -49.07 -10.59
CA ARG A 174 18.98 -47.98 -10.78
C ARG A 174 19.70 -47.61 -9.48
N VAL A 175 18.94 -47.50 -8.39
CA VAL A 175 19.53 -47.21 -7.07
C VAL A 175 20.37 -48.39 -6.59
N ALA A 176 19.91 -49.63 -6.76
CA ALA A 176 20.65 -50.84 -6.37
C ALA A 176 22.03 -50.92 -7.07
N TYR A 177 22.07 -50.69 -8.39
CA TYR A 177 23.33 -50.63 -9.13
C TYR A 177 24.23 -49.49 -8.65
N SER A 178 23.65 -48.34 -8.31
CA SER A 178 24.40 -47.18 -7.79
C SER A 178 25.02 -47.49 -6.43
N ILE A 179 24.30 -48.15 -5.53
CA ILE A 179 24.83 -48.59 -4.23
C ILE A 179 26.03 -49.53 -4.44
N ASP A 180 25.97 -50.43 -5.41
CA ASP A 180 27.08 -51.37 -5.69
C ASP A 180 28.36 -50.67 -6.18
N THR A 181 28.25 -49.48 -6.78
CA THR A 181 29.43 -48.69 -7.13
C THR A 181 30.20 -48.16 -5.92
N LEU A 182 29.60 -48.17 -4.72
CA LEU A 182 30.25 -47.75 -3.48
C LEU A 182 31.29 -48.77 -2.97
N GLY A 183 31.33 -49.99 -3.53
CA GLY A 183 32.31 -51.01 -3.15
C GLY A 183 32.14 -51.55 -1.72
N LEU A 184 30.94 -51.42 -1.13
CA LEU A 184 30.65 -51.93 0.20
C LEU A 184 30.54 -53.47 0.20
N GLU A 185 30.96 -54.10 1.29
CA GLU A 185 30.75 -55.54 1.47
C GLU A 185 29.25 -55.86 1.55
N LYS A 186 28.78 -56.89 0.83
CA LYS A 186 27.40 -57.36 0.94
C LYS A 186 27.07 -57.71 2.40
N GLY A 187 25.87 -57.38 2.83
CA GLY A 187 25.44 -57.46 4.24
C GLY A 187 25.84 -56.25 5.09
N SER A 188 26.57 -55.27 4.54
CA SER A 188 26.79 -54.00 5.25
C SER A 188 25.47 -53.26 5.50
N ALA A 189 25.39 -52.57 6.64
CA ALA A 189 24.25 -51.74 6.98
C ALA A 189 24.28 -50.40 6.23
N ILE A 190 23.13 -49.99 5.68
CA ILE A 190 22.91 -48.70 5.03
C ILE A 190 21.69 -48.05 5.66
N ALA A 191 21.88 -46.83 6.18
CA ALA A 191 20.83 -46.10 6.85
C ALA A 191 19.95 -45.29 5.89
N ILE A 192 18.70 -45.08 6.28
CA ILE A 192 17.73 -44.20 5.61
C ILE A 192 17.21 -43.19 6.63
N ASP A 193 17.39 -41.92 6.30
CA ASP A 193 16.91 -40.76 7.05
C ASP A 193 16.14 -39.84 6.08
N MET A 194 14.90 -40.24 5.77
CA MET A 194 14.07 -39.59 4.74
C MET A 194 12.59 -39.59 5.15
N PRO A 195 11.81 -38.59 4.72
CA PRO A 195 10.35 -38.60 4.90
C PRO A 195 9.71 -39.76 4.15
N MET A 196 8.48 -40.12 4.55
CA MET A 196 7.74 -41.22 3.93
C MET A 196 7.18 -40.83 2.56
N ASP A 197 8.02 -40.89 1.53
CA ASP A 197 7.68 -40.62 0.13
C ASP A 197 7.99 -41.81 -0.81
N VAL A 198 7.74 -41.64 -2.11
CA VAL A 198 8.04 -42.66 -3.13
C VAL A 198 9.53 -43.02 -3.21
N ASN A 199 10.42 -42.06 -3.01
CA ASN A 199 11.87 -42.27 -3.13
C ASN A 199 12.41 -43.10 -1.96
N SER A 200 11.94 -42.85 -0.75
CA SER A 200 12.31 -43.62 0.45
C SER A 200 11.93 -45.11 0.28
N VAL A 201 10.79 -45.41 -0.35
CA VAL A 201 10.37 -46.79 -0.70
C VAL A 201 11.29 -47.40 -1.75
N VAL A 202 11.62 -46.66 -2.82
CA VAL A 202 12.57 -47.11 -3.85
C VAL A 202 13.93 -47.45 -3.24
N ILE A 203 14.47 -46.58 -2.40
CA ILE A 203 15.77 -46.74 -1.75
C ILE A 203 15.76 -47.93 -0.79
N TYR A 204 14.70 -48.05 0.02
CA TYR A 204 14.52 -49.19 0.93
C TYR A 204 14.61 -50.51 0.16
N LEU A 205 13.83 -50.65 -0.92
CA LEU A 205 13.82 -51.86 -1.74
C LEU A 205 15.16 -52.07 -2.46
N ALA A 206 15.82 -51.00 -2.89
CA ALA A 206 17.11 -51.05 -3.56
C ALA A 206 18.24 -51.58 -2.66
N ILE A 207 18.28 -51.14 -1.39
CA ILE A 207 19.24 -51.64 -0.40
C ILE A 207 19.02 -53.15 -0.18
N VAL A 208 17.77 -53.58 -0.03
CA VAL A 208 17.42 -55.00 0.18
C VAL A 208 17.81 -55.85 -1.02
N ILE A 209 17.41 -55.46 -2.25
CA ILE A 209 17.68 -56.26 -3.45
C ILE A 209 19.17 -56.28 -3.81
N ALA A 210 19.91 -55.21 -3.49
CA ALA A 210 21.35 -55.18 -3.64
C ALA A 210 22.08 -56.01 -2.57
N GLY A 211 21.39 -56.61 -1.60
CA GLY A 211 21.99 -57.52 -0.61
C GLY A 211 22.65 -56.80 0.57
N TYR A 212 22.15 -55.62 0.94
CA TYR A 212 22.58 -54.87 2.13
C TYR A 212 21.47 -54.87 3.20
N VAL A 213 21.81 -54.41 4.41
CA VAL A 213 20.87 -54.33 5.54
C VAL A 213 20.33 -52.91 5.66
N VAL A 214 19.02 -52.73 5.60
CA VAL A 214 18.40 -51.42 5.81
C VAL A 214 18.37 -51.08 7.29
N VAL A 215 18.79 -49.87 7.64
CA VAL A 215 18.61 -49.26 8.96
C VAL A 215 17.68 -48.05 8.81
N SER A 216 16.44 -48.17 9.24
CA SER A 216 15.47 -47.08 9.17
C SER A 216 15.26 -46.41 10.53
N PHE A 217 15.14 -45.10 10.53
CA PHE A 217 14.69 -44.31 11.67
C PHE A 217 13.89 -43.10 11.17
N ALA A 218 13.14 -42.45 12.07
CA ALA A 218 12.29 -41.33 11.70
C ALA A 218 13.13 -40.10 11.38
N ASP A 219 12.82 -39.42 10.27
CA ASP A 219 13.42 -38.16 9.81
C ASP A 219 13.18 -36.99 10.77
N SER A 220 12.21 -37.14 11.67
CA SER A 220 11.93 -36.19 12.76
C SER A 220 12.85 -36.33 13.97
N PHE A 221 13.78 -37.29 13.99
CA PHE A 221 14.69 -37.46 15.11
C PHE A 221 15.77 -36.38 15.18
N ALA A 222 16.10 -35.95 16.40
CA ALA A 222 17.18 -35.01 16.62
C ALA A 222 18.53 -35.60 16.16
N PRO A 223 19.52 -34.78 15.76
CA PRO A 223 20.83 -35.27 15.29
C PRO A 223 21.52 -36.24 16.25
N THR A 224 21.36 -36.06 17.56
CA THR A 224 21.92 -36.94 18.60
C THR A 224 21.27 -38.34 18.59
N GLU A 225 19.97 -38.42 18.34
CA GLU A 225 19.21 -39.67 18.24
C GLU A 225 19.56 -40.44 16.95
N ILE A 226 19.74 -39.71 15.84
CA ILE A 226 20.22 -40.26 14.56
C ILE A 226 21.63 -40.81 14.72
N SER A 227 22.56 -40.00 15.28
CA SER A 227 23.95 -40.39 15.51
C SER A 227 24.05 -41.67 16.35
N THR A 228 23.27 -41.77 17.44
CA THR A 228 23.24 -42.96 18.30
C THR A 228 22.86 -44.23 17.52
N ARG A 229 21.86 -44.15 16.63
CA ARG A 229 21.39 -45.30 15.83
C ARG A 229 22.37 -45.69 14.74
N LEU A 230 23.03 -44.72 14.10
CA LEU A 230 24.10 -44.98 13.14
C LEU A 230 25.26 -45.74 13.80
N MET A 231 25.64 -45.33 15.02
CA MET A 231 26.69 -46.01 15.80
C MET A 231 26.29 -47.44 16.19
N ILE A 232 25.07 -47.65 16.68
CA ILE A 232 24.58 -48.99 17.08
C ILE A 232 24.51 -49.94 15.89
N SER A 233 23.96 -49.46 14.77
CA SER A 233 23.77 -50.26 13.56
C SER A 233 25.05 -50.48 12.75
N LYS A 234 26.11 -49.70 13.01
CA LYS A 234 27.35 -49.69 12.24
C LYS A 234 27.10 -49.44 10.75
N ALA A 235 26.16 -48.53 10.44
CA ALA A 235 25.84 -48.17 9.06
C ALA A 235 27.09 -47.60 8.36
N LYS A 236 27.41 -48.14 7.18
CA LYS A 236 28.58 -47.73 6.37
C LYS A 236 28.24 -46.63 5.36
N ALA A 237 26.95 -46.39 5.12
CA ALA A 237 26.43 -45.31 4.30
C ALA A 237 25.05 -44.88 4.82
N ILE A 238 24.61 -43.68 4.44
CA ILE A 238 23.29 -43.13 4.77
C ILE A 238 22.71 -42.46 3.52
N PHE A 239 21.45 -42.74 3.23
CA PHE A 239 20.61 -41.90 2.38
C PHE A 239 19.91 -40.89 3.27
N THR A 240 20.15 -39.61 3.01
CA THR A 240 19.50 -38.48 3.68
C THR A 240 19.15 -37.42 2.64
N GLN A 241 18.29 -36.48 3.00
CA GLN A 241 17.92 -35.36 2.14
C GLN A 241 18.90 -34.20 2.32
N GLU A 242 19.30 -33.54 1.24
CA GLU A 242 19.83 -32.18 1.36
C GLU A 242 18.72 -31.32 1.93
N VAL A 243 18.97 -30.69 3.08
CA VAL A 243 18.15 -29.54 3.50
C VAL A 243 18.69 -28.30 2.79
N GLU A 244 18.74 -28.35 1.45
CA GLU A 244 18.45 -27.14 0.70
C GLU A 244 16.97 -26.88 0.92
N TYR A 245 16.62 -25.66 1.33
CA TYR A 245 15.22 -25.26 1.30
C TYR A 245 14.81 -25.08 -0.17
N ILE A 246 14.54 -26.20 -0.85
CA ILE A 246 13.98 -26.19 -2.19
C ILE A 246 12.55 -25.69 -2.02
N GLY A 247 12.19 -24.60 -2.73
CA GLY A 247 10.83 -24.08 -2.73
C GLY A 247 9.85 -25.20 -3.06
N VAL A 248 8.84 -25.40 -2.23
CA VAL A 248 7.81 -26.40 -2.47
C VAL A 248 6.92 -25.93 -3.61
N GLU A 249 6.78 -26.74 -4.66
CA GLU A 249 5.83 -26.47 -5.73
C GLU A 249 4.40 -26.53 -5.17
N LEU A 250 3.69 -25.41 -5.27
CA LEU A 250 2.31 -25.28 -4.81
C LEU A 250 1.43 -24.80 -5.96
N PRO A 251 0.16 -25.27 -6.03
CA PRO A 251 -0.80 -24.72 -6.99
C PRO A 251 -1.08 -23.25 -6.71
N ALA A 252 -1.52 -22.51 -7.72
CA ALA A 252 -1.83 -21.07 -7.63
C ALA A 252 -2.85 -20.74 -6.53
N GLU A 253 -3.75 -21.68 -6.23
CA GLU A 253 -4.81 -21.60 -5.23
C GLU A 253 -4.36 -21.98 -3.82
N ALA A 254 -3.14 -22.49 -3.64
CA ALA A 254 -2.61 -22.82 -2.32
C ALA A 254 -2.54 -21.56 -1.45
N PHE A 255 -2.93 -21.69 -0.19
CA PHE A 255 -2.91 -20.56 0.73
C PHE A 255 -1.50 -20.20 1.18
N THR A 256 -1.23 -18.90 1.25
CA THR A 256 0.06 -18.33 1.68
C THR A 256 -0.04 -17.59 3.01
N ASN A 257 -1.13 -16.85 3.21
CA ASN A 257 -1.37 -16.06 4.42
C ASN A 257 -2.85 -16.14 4.84
N ILE A 258 -3.11 -15.93 6.12
CA ILE A 258 -4.46 -15.62 6.62
C ILE A 258 -4.36 -14.29 7.35
N LEU A 259 -5.07 -13.29 6.84
CA LEU A 259 -5.17 -11.98 7.47
C LEU A 259 -6.57 -11.79 8.04
N PHE A 260 -6.69 -10.98 9.08
CA PHE A 260 -7.98 -10.70 9.70
C PHE A 260 -8.44 -9.28 9.38
N SER A 261 -9.72 -9.13 9.09
CA SER A 261 -10.37 -7.81 8.95
C SER A 261 -11.46 -7.62 10.00
N SER A 262 -11.57 -6.41 10.52
CA SER A 262 -12.71 -5.97 11.31
C SER A 262 -13.89 -5.71 10.37
N GLY A 263 -14.76 -6.69 10.17
CA GLY A 263 -15.96 -6.54 9.37
C GLY A 263 -17.01 -5.65 10.05
N THR A 264 -18.02 -5.21 9.29
CA THR A 264 -19.10 -4.34 9.79
C THR A 264 -20.05 -5.04 10.79
N THR A 265 -20.09 -6.37 10.81
CA THR A 265 -21.19 -7.16 11.43
C THR A 265 -20.81 -8.12 12.56
N GLY A 266 -19.61 -8.11 13.16
CA GLY A 266 -19.29 -9.04 14.26
C GLY A 266 -17.80 -9.38 14.43
N GLU A 267 -17.51 -10.65 14.68
CA GLU A 267 -16.16 -11.23 14.84
C GLU A 267 -15.23 -10.94 13.64
N PRO A 268 -13.89 -10.86 13.86
CA PRO A 268 -12.92 -10.68 12.79
C PRO A 268 -13.06 -11.73 11.68
N LYS A 269 -13.11 -11.29 10.42
CA LYS A 269 -13.20 -12.19 9.27
C LYS A 269 -11.81 -12.61 8.82
N ALA A 270 -11.56 -13.91 8.79
CA ALA A 270 -10.36 -14.49 8.20
C ALA A 270 -10.40 -14.36 6.66
N ILE A 271 -9.34 -13.81 6.09
CA ILE A 271 -9.15 -13.58 4.67
C ILE A 271 -7.93 -14.38 4.24
N PRO A 272 -8.11 -15.56 3.64
CA PRO A 272 -7.00 -16.32 3.11
C PRO A 272 -6.48 -15.67 1.82
N TRP A 273 -5.17 -15.56 1.71
CA TRP A 273 -4.45 -15.23 0.48
C TRP A 273 -3.93 -16.51 -0.16
N THR A 274 -3.82 -16.49 -1.49
CA THR A 274 -3.32 -17.62 -2.27
C THR A 274 -1.92 -17.33 -2.81
N ALA A 275 -1.31 -18.29 -3.50
CA ALA A 275 0.00 -18.12 -4.14
C ALA A 275 0.01 -17.05 -5.24
N THR A 276 -1.16 -16.65 -5.76
CA THR A 276 -1.30 -15.53 -6.70
C THR A 276 -1.28 -14.14 -6.05
N THR A 277 -1.62 -14.02 -4.75
CA THR A 277 -1.67 -12.72 -4.08
C THR A 277 -0.29 -12.05 -3.96
N PRO A 278 0.81 -12.76 -3.64
CA PRO A 278 2.16 -12.20 -3.71
C PRO A 278 2.53 -11.64 -5.10
N LEU A 279 2.16 -12.37 -6.16
CA LEU A 279 2.41 -11.93 -7.54
C LEU A 279 1.63 -10.66 -7.89
N ARG A 280 0.38 -10.56 -7.43
CA ARG A 280 -0.43 -9.34 -7.56
C ARG A 280 0.19 -8.17 -6.81
N ALA A 281 0.58 -8.37 -5.55
CA ALA A 281 1.21 -7.34 -4.74
C ALA A 281 2.49 -6.83 -5.42
N ALA A 282 3.36 -7.74 -5.87
CA ALA A 282 4.58 -7.40 -6.60
C ALA A 282 4.30 -6.63 -7.89
N ALA A 283 3.28 -7.03 -8.65
CA ALA A 283 2.85 -6.31 -9.85
C ALA A 283 2.39 -4.89 -9.56
N ASP A 284 1.63 -4.66 -8.48
CA ASP A 284 1.24 -3.32 -8.04
C ASP A 284 2.48 -2.51 -7.62
N GLY A 285 3.42 -3.12 -6.89
CA GLY A 285 4.69 -2.50 -6.54
C GLY A 285 5.52 -2.08 -7.75
N TRP A 286 5.64 -2.95 -8.75
CA TRP A 286 6.39 -2.69 -9.97
C TRP A 286 5.71 -1.63 -10.85
N SER A 287 4.40 -1.75 -11.08
CA SER A 287 3.67 -0.93 -12.05
C SER A 287 3.23 0.42 -11.48
N HIS A 288 2.64 0.42 -10.28
CA HIS A 288 2.01 1.61 -9.69
C HIS A 288 2.95 2.37 -8.76
N LEU A 289 3.91 1.67 -8.14
CA LEU A 289 4.88 2.27 -7.22
C LEU A 289 6.30 2.29 -7.78
N ASN A 290 6.48 1.91 -9.05
CA ASN A 290 7.77 1.98 -9.73
C ASN A 290 8.94 1.32 -8.97
N ILE A 291 8.66 0.28 -8.18
CA ILE A 291 9.67 -0.41 -7.38
C ILE A 291 10.49 -1.32 -8.29
N GLY A 292 11.81 -1.28 -8.13
CA GLY A 292 12.71 -2.19 -8.83
C GLY A 292 14.07 -2.32 -8.17
N LYS A 293 14.99 -2.94 -8.91
CA LYS A 293 16.36 -3.16 -8.46
C LYS A 293 17.06 -1.84 -8.11
N GLY A 294 17.61 -1.78 -6.91
CA GLY A 294 18.33 -0.61 -6.39
C GLY A 294 17.49 0.34 -5.56
N ASP A 295 16.16 0.18 -5.54
CA ASP A 295 15.31 0.93 -4.62
C ASP A 295 15.49 0.49 -3.17
N VAL A 296 15.32 1.43 -2.25
CA VAL A 296 15.21 1.18 -0.82
C VAL A 296 13.81 1.60 -0.38
N VAL A 297 12.99 0.62 -0.02
CA VAL A 297 11.57 0.82 0.28
C VAL A 297 11.34 0.68 1.78
N ALA A 298 10.71 1.69 2.38
CA ALA A 298 10.29 1.66 3.77
C ALA A 298 8.78 1.91 3.89
N TRP A 299 8.10 1.15 4.74
CA TRP A 299 6.72 1.43 5.12
C TRP A 299 6.57 1.26 6.64
N PRO A 300 6.06 2.26 7.38
CA PRO A 300 5.81 2.14 8.81
C PRO A 300 4.58 1.24 9.05
N THR A 301 4.79 -0.07 9.03
CA THR A 301 3.75 -1.09 9.14
C THR A 301 4.24 -2.32 9.91
N ASN A 302 3.37 -3.32 10.09
CA ASN A 302 3.70 -4.60 10.69
C ASN A 302 3.04 -5.75 9.91
N LEU A 303 3.42 -7.00 10.24
CA LEU A 303 2.93 -8.20 9.55
C LEU A 303 1.46 -8.54 9.81
N GLY A 304 0.82 -7.90 10.79
CA GLY A 304 -0.62 -8.04 11.04
C GLY A 304 -1.48 -7.23 10.07
N TRP A 305 -0.91 -6.22 9.41
CA TRP A 305 -1.57 -5.46 8.35
C TRP A 305 -1.22 -6.01 6.98
N MET A 306 -2.13 -5.87 6.01
CA MET A 306 -1.84 -6.24 4.61
C MET A 306 -0.58 -5.56 4.06
N MET A 307 -0.26 -4.35 4.55
CA MET A 307 0.88 -3.58 4.08
C MET A 307 2.22 -4.22 4.48
N GLY A 308 2.25 -5.04 5.54
CA GLY A 308 3.44 -5.83 5.91
C GLY A 308 3.79 -6.86 4.85
N PRO A 309 2.92 -7.84 4.56
CA PRO A 309 3.12 -8.77 3.46
C PRO A 309 3.30 -8.08 2.10
N LEU A 310 2.55 -6.99 1.82
CA LEU A 310 2.73 -6.21 0.59
C LEU A 310 4.16 -5.65 0.49
N LEU A 311 4.70 -5.07 1.56
CA LEU A 311 6.08 -4.58 1.58
C LEU A 311 7.08 -5.71 1.27
N VAL A 312 6.88 -6.90 1.86
CA VAL A 312 7.72 -8.08 1.59
C VAL A 312 7.66 -8.47 0.11
N TYR A 313 6.46 -8.61 -0.45
CA TYR A 313 6.29 -9.08 -1.82
C TYR A 313 6.72 -8.03 -2.85
N CYS A 314 6.34 -6.76 -2.66
CA CYS A 314 6.73 -5.65 -3.53
C CYS A 314 8.24 -5.45 -3.60
N THR A 315 8.97 -5.69 -2.51
CA THR A 315 10.43 -5.50 -2.49
C THR A 315 11.15 -6.72 -3.03
N LEU A 316 10.93 -7.88 -2.43
CA LEU A 316 11.74 -9.07 -2.71
C LEU A 316 11.50 -9.63 -4.11
N LEU A 317 10.26 -9.63 -4.61
CA LEU A 317 9.96 -10.11 -5.96
C LEU A 317 10.43 -9.14 -7.06
N ASN A 318 10.58 -7.85 -6.74
CA ASN A 318 11.10 -6.84 -7.68
C ASN A 318 12.62 -6.57 -7.52
N GLY A 319 13.30 -7.31 -6.63
CA GLY A 319 14.74 -7.16 -6.39
C GLY A 319 15.15 -5.86 -5.70
N ALA A 320 14.24 -5.20 -4.99
CA ALA A 320 14.49 -4.01 -4.19
C ALA A 320 14.99 -4.35 -2.78
N THR A 321 15.47 -3.35 -2.06
CA THR A 321 15.87 -3.46 -0.65
C THR A 321 14.71 -3.06 0.26
N MET A 322 14.37 -3.91 1.23
CA MET A 322 13.38 -3.61 2.25
C MET A 322 14.05 -2.98 3.48
N ALA A 323 13.67 -1.75 3.83
CA ALA A 323 14.14 -1.04 5.00
C ALA A 323 13.10 -1.15 6.13
N LEU A 324 13.50 -1.74 7.25
CA LEU A 324 12.62 -2.00 8.40
C LEU A 324 12.99 -1.12 9.59
N TYR A 325 12.00 -0.41 10.11
CA TYR A 325 12.13 0.37 11.33
C TYR A 325 11.32 -0.26 12.46
N ASN A 326 11.98 -0.54 13.59
CA ASN A 326 11.34 -1.05 14.79
C ASN A 326 11.19 0.08 15.81
N GLY A 327 10.04 0.74 15.82
CA GLY A 327 9.74 1.82 16.74
C GLY A 327 8.52 2.62 16.30
N SER A 328 8.19 3.66 17.05
CA SER A 328 7.11 4.58 16.67
C SER A 328 7.51 5.41 15.45
N PRO A 329 6.69 5.44 14.38
CA PRO A 329 6.98 6.26 13.21
C PRO A 329 6.68 7.74 13.44
N LEU A 330 6.09 8.13 14.57
CA LEU A 330 5.57 9.49 14.79
C LEU A 330 6.65 10.53 15.11
N GLY A 331 7.85 10.10 15.50
CA GLY A 331 8.91 11.00 15.98
C GLY A 331 10.11 11.11 15.06
N SER A 332 11.05 11.98 15.46
CA SER A 332 12.30 12.28 14.74
C SER A 332 13.20 11.06 14.51
N GLY A 333 13.09 10.02 15.35
CA GLY A 333 13.83 8.76 15.16
C GLY A 333 13.49 8.05 13.84
N PHE A 334 12.24 8.11 13.40
CA PHE A 334 11.84 7.55 12.11
C PHE A 334 12.34 8.40 10.95
N ALA A 335 12.22 9.73 11.06
CA ALA A 335 12.74 10.64 10.03
C ALA A 335 14.26 10.52 9.83
N LYS A 336 15.01 10.32 10.92
CA LYS A 336 16.44 9.99 10.88
C LYS A 336 16.70 8.66 10.17
N PHE A 337 15.92 7.62 10.50
CA PHE A 337 16.05 6.32 9.84
C PHE A 337 15.84 6.41 8.33
N VAL A 338 14.83 7.17 7.88
CA VAL A 338 14.55 7.38 6.45
C VAL A 338 15.77 7.98 5.73
N GLN A 339 16.41 8.99 6.32
CA GLN A 339 17.64 9.58 5.81
C GLN A 339 18.80 8.58 5.82
N ASP A 340 19.09 7.97 6.96
CA ASP A 340 20.26 7.10 7.14
C ASP A 340 20.19 5.85 6.25
N ALA A 341 18.99 5.29 6.06
CA ALA A 341 18.73 4.16 5.17
C ALA A 341 18.68 4.56 3.70
N LYS A 342 18.68 5.86 3.38
CA LYS A 342 18.55 6.40 2.01
C LYS A 342 17.33 5.87 1.30
N VAL A 343 16.19 5.92 1.97
CA VAL A 343 14.90 5.45 1.43
C VAL A 343 14.61 6.18 0.11
N THR A 344 14.25 5.42 -0.93
CA THR A 344 13.86 5.93 -2.25
C THR A 344 12.34 5.91 -2.44
N MET A 345 11.64 4.98 -1.80
CA MET A 345 10.17 4.96 -1.73
C MET A 345 9.71 4.85 -0.28
N LEU A 346 8.99 5.87 0.19
CA LEU A 346 8.45 5.91 1.54
C LEU A 346 6.93 5.77 1.53
N GLY A 347 6.47 4.66 2.08
CA GLY A 347 5.07 4.47 2.43
C GLY A 347 4.67 5.30 3.64
N VAL A 348 3.48 5.90 3.63
CA VAL A 348 2.95 6.75 4.70
C VAL A 348 1.47 6.49 4.94
N VAL A 349 0.98 7.02 6.07
CA VAL A 349 -0.44 7.14 6.38
C VAL A 349 -0.72 8.62 6.67
N PRO A 350 -1.82 9.22 6.16
CA PRO A 350 -2.10 10.65 6.34
C PRO A 350 -2.05 11.15 7.80
N SER A 351 -2.52 10.36 8.76
CA SER A 351 -2.45 10.69 10.20
C SER A 351 -1.02 10.82 10.73
N ILE A 352 -0.09 10.00 10.23
CA ILE A 352 1.33 10.10 10.56
C ILE A 352 1.91 11.40 9.99
N VAL A 353 1.58 11.73 8.74
CA VAL A 353 2.03 12.98 8.08
C VAL A 353 1.50 14.22 8.80
N ARG A 354 0.22 14.22 9.22
CA ARG A 354 -0.35 15.29 10.06
C ARG A 354 0.45 15.49 11.34
N THR A 355 0.84 14.39 11.99
CA THR A 355 1.66 14.44 13.20
C THR A 355 3.03 15.02 12.90
N TRP A 356 3.73 14.54 11.87
CA TRP A 356 5.05 15.07 11.51
C TRP A 356 5.02 16.55 11.16
N LYS A 357 3.98 17.01 10.47
CA LYS A 357 3.76 18.42 10.15
C LYS A 357 3.53 19.25 11.41
N SER A 358 2.77 18.76 12.39
CA SER A 358 2.45 19.52 13.61
C SER A 358 3.64 19.69 14.56
N ILE A 359 4.51 18.68 14.67
CA ILE A 359 5.70 18.72 15.53
C ILE A 359 6.99 19.04 14.75
N ASP A 360 6.88 19.23 13.44
CA ASP A 360 7.95 19.49 12.47
C ASP A 360 9.18 18.58 12.60
N CYS A 361 8.99 17.32 13.01
CA CYS A 361 10.09 16.43 13.38
C CYS A 361 10.93 15.94 12.20
N ALA A 362 10.47 16.17 10.97
CA ALA A 362 11.16 15.78 9.74
C ALA A 362 12.00 16.92 9.14
N ALA A 363 11.80 18.19 9.53
CA ALA A 363 12.42 19.33 8.85
C ALA A 363 13.95 19.37 8.90
N VAL A 364 14.55 18.74 9.91
CA VAL A 364 16.01 18.72 10.12
C VAL A 364 16.73 17.59 9.36
N TYR A 365 16.00 16.73 8.66
CA TYR A 365 16.56 15.56 7.98
C TYR A 365 16.54 15.73 6.45
N ASP A 366 17.58 15.20 5.80
CA ASP A 366 17.71 15.18 4.36
C ASP A 366 16.91 14.02 3.76
N TRP A 367 15.83 14.35 3.07
CA TRP A 367 14.97 13.41 2.37
C TRP A 367 15.15 13.48 0.84
N SER A 368 16.26 14.03 0.36
CA SER A 368 16.56 14.15 -1.08
C SER A 368 16.72 12.81 -1.81
N SER A 369 16.97 11.70 -1.08
CA SER A 369 16.99 10.34 -1.65
C SER A 369 15.62 9.83 -2.06
N ILE A 370 14.54 10.40 -1.51
CA ILE A 370 13.18 9.96 -1.81
C ILE A 370 12.86 10.33 -3.26
N CYS A 371 12.43 9.33 -4.02
CA CYS A 371 11.95 9.49 -5.40
C CYS A 371 10.44 9.73 -5.44
N HIS A 372 9.70 9.15 -4.51
CA HIS A 372 8.25 9.33 -4.35
C HIS A 372 7.76 8.73 -3.02
N PHE A 373 6.56 9.14 -2.61
CA PHE A 373 5.84 8.58 -1.48
C PHE A 373 4.66 7.72 -1.95
N ALA A 374 4.19 6.84 -1.09
CA ALA A 374 2.95 6.10 -1.29
C ALA A 374 2.04 6.27 -0.05
N SER A 375 0.85 6.84 -0.22
CA SER A 375 -0.10 7.07 0.87
C SER A 375 -1.23 6.05 0.82
N THR A 376 -1.63 5.51 1.98
CA THR A 376 -2.78 4.61 2.06
C THR A 376 -3.43 4.62 3.45
N GLY A 377 -4.60 4.00 3.55
CA GLY A 377 -5.33 3.76 4.81
C GLY A 377 -6.31 4.87 5.20
N GLU A 378 -6.06 6.11 4.77
CA GLU A 378 -6.94 7.28 4.91
C GLU A 378 -6.87 8.11 3.63
N ALA A 379 -7.85 9.01 3.41
CA ALA A 379 -7.74 10.00 2.35
C ALA A 379 -6.76 11.10 2.77
N SER A 380 -5.80 11.42 1.92
CA SER A 380 -4.83 12.50 2.20
C SER A 380 -5.46 13.89 2.07
N GLY A 381 -5.02 14.81 2.92
CA GLY A 381 -5.30 16.24 2.79
C GLY A 381 -4.30 16.92 1.85
N VAL A 382 -4.73 18.00 1.21
CA VAL A 382 -3.90 18.74 0.23
C VAL A 382 -2.67 19.32 0.91
N ASP A 383 -2.83 19.97 2.07
CA ASP A 383 -1.71 20.61 2.77
C ASP A 383 -0.73 19.59 3.36
N GLU A 384 -1.20 18.44 3.85
CA GLU A 384 -0.32 17.38 4.34
C GLU A 384 0.53 16.80 3.19
N SER A 385 -0.10 16.57 2.04
CA SER A 385 0.60 16.13 0.83
C SER A 385 1.61 17.19 0.36
N LEU A 386 1.22 18.47 0.28
CA LEU A 386 2.13 19.56 -0.10
C LEU A 386 3.30 19.70 0.88
N TRP A 387 3.06 19.58 2.18
CA TRP A 387 4.11 19.63 3.20
C TRP A 387 5.08 18.48 3.02
N LEU A 388 4.56 17.25 2.85
CA LEU A 388 5.36 16.04 2.66
C LEU A 388 6.20 16.11 1.38
N MET A 389 5.57 16.51 0.27
CA MET A 389 6.23 16.77 -1.01
C MET A 389 7.35 17.80 -0.86
N GLY A 390 7.08 18.92 -0.16
CA GLY A 390 8.06 19.98 0.07
C GLY A 390 9.31 19.51 0.82
N ARG A 391 9.19 18.52 1.73
CA ARG A 391 10.34 17.92 2.43
C ARG A 391 11.27 17.14 1.50
N ALA A 392 10.75 16.60 0.41
CA ALA A 392 11.50 15.82 -0.56
C ALA A 392 11.52 16.49 -1.94
N HIS A 393 11.73 17.81 -2.02
CA HIS A 393 11.88 18.52 -3.30
C HIS A 393 10.74 18.25 -4.31
N TYR A 394 9.50 18.27 -3.83
CA TYR A 394 8.28 18.10 -4.60
C TYR A 394 8.16 16.77 -5.36
N LYS A 395 8.74 15.71 -4.81
CA LYS A 395 8.55 14.34 -5.29
C LYS A 395 7.12 13.87 -5.03
N PRO A 396 6.51 13.08 -5.92
CA PRO A 396 5.07 12.81 -5.88
C PRO A 396 4.63 11.99 -4.69
N VAL A 397 3.39 12.17 -4.26
CA VAL A 397 2.66 11.27 -3.36
C VAL A 397 1.68 10.44 -4.19
N ILE A 398 1.88 9.13 -4.22
CA ILE A 398 1.01 8.18 -4.94
C ILE A 398 -0.05 7.68 -3.98
N GLU A 399 -1.31 7.99 -4.26
CA GLU A 399 -2.45 7.51 -3.47
C GLU A 399 -2.81 6.06 -3.83
N ILE A 400 -2.73 5.16 -2.85
CA ILE A 400 -3.17 3.78 -2.98
C ILE A 400 -4.46 3.60 -2.18
N CYS A 401 -5.55 3.36 -2.90
CA CYS A 401 -6.77 2.79 -2.33
C CYS A 401 -6.68 1.28 -2.47
N GLY A 402 -6.91 0.51 -1.40
CA GLY A 402 -6.66 -0.93 -1.39
C GLY A 402 -7.33 -1.61 -0.20
N GLY A 403 -7.21 -2.93 -0.14
CA GLY A 403 -7.83 -3.70 0.93
C GLY A 403 -7.24 -5.09 1.09
N THR A 404 -7.32 -5.60 2.33
CA THR A 404 -6.81 -6.92 2.70
C THR A 404 -7.40 -8.01 1.81
N GLU A 405 -8.61 -7.82 1.31
CA GLU A 405 -9.35 -8.80 0.53
C GLU A 405 -8.84 -9.00 -0.89
N ILE A 406 -8.03 -8.08 -1.41
CA ILE A 406 -7.45 -8.18 -2.76
C ILE A 406 -5.92 -8.23 -2.76
N GLY A 407 -5.28 -7.97 -1.61
CA GLY A 407 -3.82 -7.97 -1.49
C GLY A 407 -3.13 -6.95 -2.41
N GLY A 408 -3.79 -5.85 -2.73
CA GLY A 408 -3.35 -4.85 -3.69
C GLY A 408 -4.21 -3.59 -3.70
N GLY A 409 -4.04 -2.77 -4.73
CA GLY A 409 -4.73 -1.50 -4.93
C GLY A 409 -5.85 -1.53 -5.98
N PHE A 410 -6.81 -0.63 -5.85
CA PHE A 410 -7.87 -0.31 -6.80
C PHE A 410 -8.21 1.19 -6.68
N ILE A 411 -8.58 1.84 -7.77
CA ILE A 411 -8.93 3.28 -7.75
C ILE A 411 -10.43 3.48 -7.88
N ALA A 412 -11.10 2.76 -8.80
CA ALA A 412 -12.54 2.86 -8.98
C ALA A 412 -13.08 1.68 -9.80
N GLY A 413 -14.39 1.48 -9.70
CA GLY A 413 -15.11 0.41 -10.38
C GLY A 413 -15.13 -0.88 -9.56
N MET A 414 -16.12 -1.71 -9.85
CA MET A 414 -16.21 -3.04 -9.27
C MET A 414 -15.69 -4.03 -10.29
N PRO A 415 -14.74 -4.92 -9.93
CA PRO A 415 -14.27 -5.93 -10.87
C PRO A 415 -15.47 -6.71 -11.37
N ALA A 416 -15.61 -6.81 -12.68
CA ALA A 416 -16.69 -7.52 -13.33
C ALA A 416 -16.12 -8.52 -14.34
N CYS A 417 -16.65 -9.74 -14.34
CA CYS A 417 -16.36 -10.73 -15.36
C CYS A 417 -17.69 -11.17 -15.99
N ASN A 418 -17.76 -11.21 -17.31
CA ASN A 418 -18.95 -11.64 -18.05
C ASN A 418 -20.25 -10.91 -17.62
N GLY A 419 -20.16 -9.60 -17.39
CA GLY A 419 -21.29 -8.76 -16.96
C GLY A 419 -21.70 -8.92 -15.49
N LYS A 420 -21.06 -9.80 -14.73
CA LYS A 420 -21.30 -9.98 -13.29
C LYS A 420 -20.29 -9.19 -12.48
N VAL A 421 -20.78 -8.32 -11.61
CA VAL A 421 -19.97 -7.66 -10.59
C VAL A 421 -19.51 -8.71 -9.58
N LEU A 422 -18.20 -8.92 -9.51
CA LEU A 422 -17.56 -9.95 -8.68
C LEU A 422 -17.48 -9.53 -7.22
N ARG A 423 -17.34 -8.23 -6.94
CA ARG A 423 -17.19 -7.73 -5.57
C ARG A 423 -17.64 -6.28 -5.43
N ARG A 424 -18.34 -5.97 -4.34
CA ARG A 424 -18.56 -4.60 -3.85
C ARG A 424 -17.53 -4.27 -2.76
N HIS A 425 -16.61 -3.33 -3.01
CA HIS A 425 -15.56 -2.98 -2.04
C HIS A 425 -16.05 -2.08 -0.88
N GLY A 426 -17.12 -1.32 -1.10
CA GLY A 426 -17.79 -0.53 -0.05
C GLY A 426 -17.21 0.87 0.17
N ASP A 427 -16.40 1.38 -0.75
CA ASP A 427 -15.92 2.77 -0.73
C ASP A 427 -16.68 3.60 -1.76
N VAL A 428 -16.76 4.91 -1.50
CA VAL A 428 -17.43 5.88 -2.36
C VAL A 428 -16.37 6.70 -3.07
N PHE A 429 -16.50 6.79 -4.39
CA PHE A 429 -15.64 7.60 -5.23
C PHE A 429 -16.46 8.55 -6.08
N GLU A 430 -15.93 9.74 -6.30
CA GLU A 430 -16.42 10.70 -7.28
C GLU A 430 -15.41 10.77 -8.42
N ARG A 431 -15.91 10.72 -9.66
CA ARG A 431 -15.09 11.00 -10.84
C ARG A 431 -15.20 12.49 -11.15
N THR A 432 -14.08 13.21 -11.01
CA THR A 432 -13.98 14.64 -11.31
C THR A 432 -14.16 14.91 -12.81
N SER A 433 -14.46 16.15 -13.18
CA SER A 433 -14.59 16.60 -14.58
C SER A 433 -13.31 16.39 -15.41
N ARG A 434 -12.15 16.29 -14.76
CA ARG A 434 -10.83 16.05 -15.37
C ARG A 434 -10.46 14.56 -15.44
N GLY A 435 -11.34 13.66 -15.00
CA GLY A 435 -11.16 12.21 -15.09
C GLY A 435 -10.43 11.56 -13.91
N TYR A 436 -10.00 12.33 -12.90
CA TYR A 436 -9.46 11.80 -11.64
C TYR A 436 -10.57 11.31 -10.71
N TYR A 437 -10.18 10.49 -9.72
CA TYR A 437 -11.09 9.98 -8.71
C TYR A 437 -10.79 10.60 -7.34
N ARG A 438 -11.84 11.04 -6.64
CA ARG A 438 -11.77 11.49 -5.26
C ARG A 438 -12.43 10.44 -4.37
N ALA A 439 -11.69 9.93 -3.39
CA ALA A 439 -12.23 9.02 -2.40
C ALA A 439 -13.01 9.82 -1.34
N HIS A 440 -14.26 9.42 -1.10
CA HIS A 440 -15.14 10.01 -0.08
C HIS A 440 -15.20 9.14 1.19
N GLY A 441 -14.42 8.06 1.25
CA GLY A 441 -14.43 7.12 2.36
C GLY A 441 -15.47 6.00 2.19
N ARG A 442 -15.94 5.46 3.31
CA ARG A 442 -16.75 4.25 3.37
C ARG A 442 -18.22 4.53 3.07
N ALA A 443 -18.84 3.70 2.23
CA ALA A 443 -20.26 3.77 1.91
C ALA A 443 -21.15 3.47 3.13
N ASP A 444 -20.67 2.65 4.05
CA ASP A 444 -21.31 2.36 5.34
C ASP A 444 -21.12 3.48 6.39
N ASP A 445 -20.22 4.42 6.13
CA ASP A 445 -20.03 5.64 6.92
C ASP A 445 -20.66 6.89 6.25
N THR A 446 -21.39 6.71 5.14
CA THR A 446 -22.23 7.77 4.57
C THR A 446 -23.48 7.92 5.42
N MET A 447 -23.80 9.16 5.79
CA MET A 447 -24.91 9.52 6.65
C MET A 447 -26.03 10.14 5.82
N ASN A 448 -27.28 9.95 6.26
CA ASN A 448 -28.41 10.68 5.72
C ASN A 448 -28.92 11.66 6.79
N LEU A 449 -28.55 12.93 6.64
CA LEU A 449 -28.85 14.00 7.57
C LEU A 449 -29.95 14.87 6.94
N GLY A 450 -31.18 14.70 7.39
CA GLY A 450 -32.31 15.50 6.88
C GLY A 450 -32.62 15.31 5.38
N GLY A 451 -32.24 14.18 4.77
CA GLY A 451 -32.42 13.91 3.34
C GLY A 451 -31.15 14.14 2.50
N VAL A 452 -30.11 14.73 3.09
CA VAL A 452 -28.81 14.99 2.44
C VAL A 452 -27.87 13.84 2.75
N LYS A 453 -27.29 13.24 1.70
CA LYS A 453 -26.26 12.21 1.86
C LYS A 453 -24.89 12.86 1.93
N VAL A 454 -24.24 12.74 3.09
CA VAL A 454 -22.93 13.34 3.35
C VAL A 454 -21.99 12.28 3.93
N SER A 455 -20.72 12.30 3.53
CA SER A 455 -19.72 11.43 4.12
C SER A 455 -19.21 11.96 5.45
N SER A 456 -18.95 11.07 6.41
CA SER A 456 -18.25 11.43 7.65
C SER A 456 -16.89 12.08 7.39
N VAL A 457 -16.15 11.65 6.36
CA VAL A 457 -14.82 12.19 6.05
C VAL A 457 -14.88 13.65 5.60
N GLU A 458 -15.92 14.02 4.85
CA GLU A 458 -16.14 15.39 4.39
C GLU A 458 -16.41 16.32 5.56
N ILE A 459 -17.29 15.89 6.47
CA ILE A 459 -17.61 16.58 7.72
C ILE A 459 -16.36 16.74 8.59
N GLU A 460 -15.59 15.66 8.79
CA GLU A 460 -14.37 15.68 9.59
C GLU A 460 -13.31 16.61 9.01
N LYS A 461 -13.20 16.69 7.67
CA LYS A 461 -12.24 17.58 7.00
C LYS A 461 -12.54 19.05 7.29
N VAL A 462 -13.81 19.46 7.20
CA VAL A 462 -14.25 20.83 7.53
C VAL A 462 -13.94 21.11 9.00
N CYS A 463 -14.35 20.22 9.92
CA CYS A 463 -14.10 20.38 11.35
C CYS A 463 -12.61 20.53 11.70
N ASN A 464 -11.76 19.70 11.12
CA ASN A 464 -10.32 19.71 11.42
C ASN A 464 -9.63 21.01 10.97
N ALA A 465 -10.25 21.76 10.04
CA ALA A 465 -9.72 23.03 9.54
C ALA A 465 -10.21 24.26 10.32
N VAL A 466 -11.19 24.09 11.24
CA VAL A 466 -11.81 25.22 11.97
C VAL A 466 -10.83 25.91 12.91
N ASP A 467 -10.01 25.14 13.62
CA ASP A 467 -9.10 25.67 14.64
C ASP A 467 -7.84 24.80 14.75
N GLU A 468 -6.68 25.44 14.86
CA GLU A 468 -5.38 24.75 14.92
C GLU A 468 -5.20 23.92 16.21
N SER A 469 -5.96 24.16 17.27
CA SER A 469 -5.93 23.37 18.51
C SER A 469 -6.56 21.99 18.34
N ILE A 470 -7.37 21.78 17.30
CA ILE A 470 -7.99 20.49 17.01
C ILE A 470 -6.91 19.53 16.49
N LEU A 471 -6.82 18.37 17.13
CA LEU A 471 -5.95 17.27 16.70
C LEU A 471 -6.64 16.43 15.62
N GLU A 472 -7.89 16.05 15.87
CA GLU A 472 -8.71 15.26 14.96
C GLU A 472 -10.19 15.28 15.35
N THR A 473 -11.05 14.91 14.42
CA THR A 473 -12.49 14.75 14.63
C THR A 473 -13.01 13.43 14.07
N ALA A 474 -14.15 12.97 14.60
CA ALA A 474 -14.91 11.85 14.06
C ALA A 474 -16.41 12.16 14.00
N ALA A 475 -16.98 12.05 12.81
CA ALA A 475 -18.38 12.32 12.56
C ALA A 475 -19.20 11.02 12.50
N VAL A 476 -20.33 11.00 13.19
CA VAL A 476 -21.26 9.86 13.20
C VAL A 476 -22.72 10.29 13.17
N ALA A 477 -23.54 9.50 12.48
CA ALA A 477 -24.99 9.61 12.50
C ALA A 477 -25.54 8.77 13.65
N VAL A 478 -26.34 9.41 14.50
CA VAL A 478 -26.97 8.78 15.66
C VAL A 478 -28.48 8.87 15.51
N PRO A 479 -29.19 7.73 15.45
CA PRO A 479 -30.65 7.74 15.36
C PRO A 479 -31.24 8.24 16.69
N PRO A 480 -32.21 9.17 16.67
CA PRO A 480 -32.83 9.67 17.89
C PRO A 480 -33.73 8.60 18.56
N PRO A 481 -33.85 8.58 19.91
CA PRO A 481 -34.60 7.54 20.64
C PRO A 481 -36.08 7.40 20.26
N GLY A 482 -36.71 8.48 19.77
CA GLY A 482 -38.12 8.52 19.36
C GLY A 482 -38.37 8.26 17.87
N GLY A 483 -37.34 7.93 17.10
CA GLY A 483 -37.40 7.90 15.63
C GLY A 483 -37.37 9.30 15.02
N GLY A 484 -36.97 9.39 13.75
CA GLY A 484 -36.70 10.65 13.05
C GLY A 484 -35.43 10.56 12.20
N PRO A 485 -35.05 11.63 11.49
CA PRO A 485 -33.78 11.67 10.77
C PRO A 485 -32.60 11.54 11.74
N ASP A 486 -31.51 10.90 11.29
CA ASP A 486 -30.30 10.76 12.09
C ASP A 486 -29.76 12.14 12.50
N LYS A 487 -29.33 12.27 13.75
CA LYS A 487 -28.62 13.45 14.25
C LYS A 487 -27.13 13.29 13.98
N LEU A 488 -26.48 14.37 13.52
CA LEU A 488 -25.02 14.40 13.38
C LEU A 488 -24.37 14.64 14.75
N VAL A 489 -23.42 13.79 15.12
CA VAL A 489 -22.56 13.98 16.30
C VAL A 489 -21.10 14.00 15.85
N ILE A 490 -20.34 14.97 16.34
CA ILE A 490 -18.93 15.18 16.00
C ILE A 490 -18.11 15.07 17.27
N ALA A 491 -17.35 13.98 17.41
CA ALA A 491 -16.37 13.86 18.47
C ALA A 491 -15.11 14.68 18.10
N VAL A 492 -14.68 15.58 18.97
CA VAL A 492 -13.51 16.46 18.78
C VAL A 492 -12.42 16.09 19.77
N VAL A 493 -11.20 15.89 19.29
CA VAL A 493 -10.00 15.67 20.11
C VAL A 493 -9.06 16.85 19.93
N PHE A 494 -8.60 17.42 21.04
CA PHE A 494 -7.67 18.55 21.05
C PHE A 494 -6.22 18.09 21.16
N LYS A 495 -5.28 18.90 20.66
CA LYS A 495 -3.84 18.70 20.83
C LYS A 495 -3.45 18.73 22.31
N ASP A 496 -4.01 19.67 23.06
CA ASP A 496 -3.89 19.78 24.52
C ASP A 496 -5.27 19.70 25.17
N PHE A 497 -5.48 18.71 26.05
CA PHE A 497 -6.78 18.47 26.68
C PHE A 497 -7.22 19.61 27.63
N GLU A 498 -6.27 20.41 28.12
CA GLU A 498 -6.53 21.64 28.89
C GLU A 498 -7.13 22.78 28.02
N GLY A 499 -7.00 22.71 26.68
CA GLY A 499 -7.63 23.62 25.71
C GLY A 499 -9.16 23.47 25.60
N SER A 500 -9.76 22.49 26.29
CA SER A 500 -11.21 22.29 26.34
C SER A 500 -12.01 23.50 26.86
N GLY A 501 -11.35 24.46 27.51
CA GLY A 501 -11.96 25.73 27.93
C GLY A 501 -12.48 26.62 26.78
N GLN A 502 -12.11 26.34 25.52
CA GLN A 502 -12.60 27.06 24.32
C GLN A 502 -13.67 26.27 23.55
N PHE A 503 -14.15 25.14 24.08
CA PHE A 503 -15.05 24.25 23.37
C PHE A 503 -16.36 24.91 22.93
N GLU A 504 -16.97 25.76 23.78
CA GLU A 504 -18.21 26.48 23.44
C GLU A 504 -18.03 27.45 22.26
N SER A 505 -16.87 28.12 22.15
CA SER A 505 -16.57 28.95 20.97
C SER A 505 -16.38 28.11 19.71
N ILE A 506 -15.73 26.96 19.82
CA ILE A 506 -15.45 26.06 18.69
C ILE A 506 -16.72 25.41 18.16
N GLU A 507 -17.64 25.02 19.04
CA GLU A 507 -18.94 24.48 18.63
C GLU A 507 -19.69 25.44 17.70
N GLY A 508 -19.68 26.73 18.02
CA GLY A 508 -20.25 27.78 17.17
C GLY A 508 -19.56 27.89 15.81
N PHE A 509 -18.23 27.89 15.78
CA PHE A 509 -17.46 27.97 14.52
C PHE A 509 -17.66 26.74 13.65
N VAL A 510 -17.58 25.55 14.25
CA VAL A 510 -17.84 24.28 13.56
C VAL A 510 -19.22 24.33 12.91
N GLN A 511 -20.26 24.74 13.64
CA GLN A 511 -21.62 24.82 13.12
C GLN A 511 -21.78 25.89 12.01
N LEU A 512 -21.05 27.00 12.07
CA LEU A 512 -21.02 28.02 11.02
C LEU A 512 -20.32 27.50 9.75
N SER A 513 -19.14 26.90 9.88
CA SER A 513 -18.39 26.32 8.76
C SER A 513 -19.17 25.20 8.07
N PHE A 514 -19.94 24.39 8.81
CA PHE A 514 -20.88 23.42 8.22
C PHE A 514 -21.93 24.06 7.32
N ALA A 515 -22.50 25.18 7.79
CA ALA A 515 -23.54 25.87 7.06
C ALA A 515 -23.01 26.54 5.78
N GLU A 516 -21.75 26.96 5.77
CA GLU A 516 -21.07 27.56 4.61
C GLU A 516 -20.54 26.51 3.62
N GLU A 517 -19.89 25.46 4.10
CA GLU A 517 -19.12 24.53 3.26
C GLU A 517 -19.88 23.26 2.86
N ILE A 518 -20.88 22.83 3.63
CA ILE A 518 -21.60 21.58 3.38
C ILE A 518 -23.06 21.83 3.04
N GLU A 519 -23.88 22.19 4.04
CA GLU A 519 -25.31 22.45 3.84
C GLU A 519 -25.90 23.16 5.08
N SER A 520 -26.50 24.33 4.84
CA SER A 520 -27.05 25.20 5.88
C SER A 520 -28.14 24.59 6.78
N SER A 521 -28.79 23.51 6.32
CA SER A 521 -29.87 22.83 7.06
C SER A 521 -29.38 21.72 8.00
N ILE A 522 -28.10 21.35 7.97
CA ILE A 522 -27.53 20.30 8.82
C ILE A 522 -27.09 20.90 10.17
N GLN A 523 -27.62 20.36 11.27
CA GLN A 523 -27.18 20.69 12.63
C GLN A 523 -26.36 19.54 13.21
N GLY A 524 -25.13 19.85 13.64
CA GLY A 524 -24.22 18.93 14.29
C GLY A 524 -24.10 19.22 15.78
N PHE A 525 -24.08 18.17 16.60
CA PHE A 525 -23.75 18.27 18.02
C PHE A 525 -22.27 17.94 18.21
N THR A 526 -21.52 18.83 18.82
CA THR A 526 -20.11 18.58 19.09
C THR A 526 -19.93 17.91 20.46
N TYR A 527 -18.92 17.04 20.58
CA TYR A 527 -18.58 16.38 21.83
C TYR A 527 -17.07 16.32 22.01
N CYS A 528 -16.55 16.95 23.07
CA CYS A 528 -15.13 16.87 23.41
C CYS A 528 -14.79 15.48 23.95
N SER A 529 -13.82 14.79 23.32
CA SER A 529 -13.32 13.48 23.72
C SER A 529 -11.81 13.53 23.98
N PRO A 530 -11.29 12.83 25.00
CA PRO A 530 -9.84 12.73 25.21
C PRO A 530 -9.13 11.92 24.12
N SER A 531 -9.85 11.01 23.45
CA SER A 531 -9.35 10.24 22.32
C SER A 531 -10.50 9.62 21.52
N LEU A 532 -10.23 9.19 20.29
CA LEU A 532 -11.18 8.41 19.49
C LEU A 532 -10.98 6.90 19.70
N PRO A 533 -12.05 6.09 19.74
CA PRO A 533 -11.92 4.63 19.79
C PRO A 533 -11.35 4.15 18.46
N ARG A 534 -10.37 3.25 18.50
CA ARG A 534 -9.65 2.77 17.32
C ARG A 534 -9.58 1.26 17.25
N THR A 535 -9.53 0.75 16.03
CA THR A 535 -9.20 -0.65 15.77
C THR A 535 -7.74 -0.91 16.15
N ALA A 536 -7.35 -2.17 16.21
CA ALA A 536 -5.93 -2.54 16.26
C ALA A 536 -5.13 -1.89 15.11
N THR A 537 -5.80 -1.56 13.99
CA THR A 537 -5.24 -0.93 12.78
C THR A 537 -5.12 0.60 12.87
N ASN A 538 -5.33 1.17 14.06
CA ASN A 538 -5.41 2.60 14.31
C ASN A 538 -6.54 3.34 13.56
N LYS A 539 -7.49 2.62 12.94
CA LYS A 539 -8.64 3.23 12.26
C LYS A 539 -9.71 3.60 13.27
N VAL A 540 -10.33 4.78 13.10
CA VAL A 540 -11.43 5.22 13.95
C VAL A 540 -12.61 4.24 13.87
N MET A 541 -13.06 3.75 15.04
CA MET A 541 -14.20 2.84 15.16
C MET A 541 -15.51 3.62 15.30
N ARG A 542 -16.01 4.15 14.19
CA ARG A 542 -17.27 4.92 14.16
C ARG A 542 -18.48 4.14 14.67
N ARG A 543 -18.49 2.80 14.59
CA ARG A 543 -19.53 1.97 15.21
C ARG A 543 -19.51 2.05 16.74
N ALA A 544 -18.32 2.03 17.35
CA ALA A 544 -18.19 2.15 18.80
C ALA A 544 -18.63 3.54 19.27
N LEU A 545 -18.26 4.59 18.52
CA LEU A 545 -18.77 5.95 18.75
C LEU A 545 -20.30 6.00 18.62
N ARG A 546 -20.89 5.45 17.55
CA ARG A 546 -22.34 5.37 17.38
C ARG A 546 -23.01 4.68 18.57
N GLN A 547 -22.50 3.54 19.01
CA GLN A 547 -23.02 2.83 20.18
C GLN A 547 -22.91 3.65 21.46
N GLN A 548 -21.76 4.29 21.70
CA GLN A 548 -21.53 5.16 22.85
C GLN A 548 -22.54 6.32 22.86
N PHE A 549 -22.72 7.02 21.74
CA PHE A 549 -23.65 8.14 21.64
C PHE A 549 -25.12 7.73 21.63
N SER A 550 -25.47 6.57 21.07
CA SER A 550 -26.81 5.99 21.19
C SER A 550 -27.18 5.66 22.64
N GLN A 551 -26.22 5.30 23.49
CA GLN A 551 -26.45 5.06 24.92
C GLN A 551 -26.57 6.36 25.74
N ILE A 552 -25.97 7.46 25.26
CA ILE A 552 -26.01 8.80 25.88
C ILE A 552 -27.32 9.55 25.54
N GLY A 553 -28.24 8.92 24.80
CA GLY A 553 -29.40 9.49 24.11
C GLY A 553 -30.44 10.32 24.91
N SER A 554 -30.19 10.67 26.17
CA SER A 554 -30.97 11.66 26.93
C SER A 554 -30.29 13.04 27.05
N LYS A 555 -29.03 13.21 26.58
CA LYS A 555 -28.27 14.48 26.63
C LYS A 555 -27.88 15.07 25.25
N LEU A 556 -28.24 14.42 24.15
CA LEU A 556 -28.06 14.85 22.74
C LEU A 556 -29.43 15.18 22.11
#